data_AF-A0A519XZG9-F1
#
_entry.id   AF-A0A519XZG9-F1
#
_cell.length_a   1.000
_cell.length_b   1.000
_cell.length_c   1.000
_cell.angle_alpha   90.00
_cell.angle_beta   90.00
_cell.angle_gamma   90.00
#
_symmetry.space_group_name_H-M   'P 1'
#
loop_
_entity.id
_entity.type
_entity.pdbx_description
1 polymer ?
#
loop_
_entity_poly.entity_id
_entity_poly.type
_entity_poly.pdbx_seq_one_letter_code
_entity_poly.pdbx_strand_id
1 'polypeptide(L)'
;VNGGYNVVTFLVAFPLAYFARKITAQRVHFLSLILGGLCLISLPMINHEALLFIPIIGLGIAWASMMGTPYAMLAGSIPKAQTGIFMGILNMFIVMPMLLETITFKYIYKYLLGHNPENAILFAGALIAIGGIMVLFIKKKSVELG
;
A
#
# COMPACT_ATOMS: atom_id res chain seq x y z
N VAL A 1 2.87 -29.35 -9.63
CA VAL A 1 2.37 -28.38 -10.64
C VAL A 1 2.56 -26.90 -10.24
N ASN A 2 3.03 -26.59 -9.02
CA ASN A 2 2.95 -25.22 -8.47
C ASN A 2 4.22 -24.36 -8.66
N GLY A 3 5.32 -24.92 -9.18
CA GLY A 3 6.61 -24.22 -9.27
C GLY A 3 6.76 -23.27 -10.47
N GLY A 4 6.20 -23.63 -11.63
CA GLY A 4 6.30 -22.82 -12.84
C GLY A 4 5.47 -21.54 -12.79
N TYR A 5 4.32 -21.59 -12.11
CA TYR A 5 3.39 -20.47 -11.96
C TYR A 5 4.04 -19.28 -11.25
N ASN A 6 4.70 -19.52 -10.10
CA ASN A 6 5.33 -18.46 -9.30
C ASN A 6 6.47 -17.72 -10.02
N VAL A 7 7.19 -18.41 -10.91
CA VAL A 7 8.29 -17.82 -11.69
C VAL A 7 7.76 -16.86 -12.76
N VAL A 8 6.65 -17.23 -13.42
CA VAL A 8 5.98 -16.37 -14.41
C VAL A 8 5.35 -15.15 -13.75
N THR A 9 4.79 -15.27 -12.52
CA THR A 9 4.27 -14.13 -11.75
C THR A 9 5.35 -13.11 -11.44
N PHE A 10 6.52 -13.63 -11.02
CA PHE A 10 7.65 -12.81 -10.63
C PHE A 10 8.16 -11.97 -11.81
N LEU A 11 8.20 -12.56 -13.01
CA LEU A 11 8.67 -11.89 -14.23
C LEU A 11 7.69 -10.84 -14.76
N VAL A 12 6.36 -11.05 -14.63
CA VAL A 12 5.33 -10.11 -15.13
C VAL A 12 5.09 -8.93 -14.18
N ALA A 13 5.42 -9.07 -12.89
CA ALA A 13 5.28 -8.00 -11.91
C ALA A 13 6.21 -6.79 -12.19
N PHE A 14 7.42 -7.01 -12.71
CA PHE A 14 8.40 -5.94 -12.96
C PHE A 14 7.98 -4.96 -14.08
N PRO A 15 7.49 -5.41 -15.25
CA PRO A 15 6.98 -4.52 -16.31
C PRO A 15 5.74 -3.71 -15.89
N LEU A 16 4.80 -4.30 -15.13
CA LEU A 16 3.59 -3.59 -14.70
C LEU A 16 3.91 -2.50 -13.67
N ALA A 17 4.84 -2.77 -12.75
CA ALA A 17 5.34 -1.77 -11.79
C ALA A 17 6.10 -0.62 -12.46
N TYR A 18 6.68 -0.85 -13.66
CA TYR A 18 7.30 0.19 -14.46
C TYR A 18 6.27 1.17 -15.07
N PHE A 19 5.17 0.66 -15.62
CA PHE A 19 4.13 1.50 -16.25
C PHE A 19 3.32 2.35 -15.25
N ALA A 20 3.16 1.90 -14.00
CA ALA A 20 2.46 2.64 -12.95
C ALA A 20 3.13 3.98 -12.56
N ARG A 21 4.38 4.22 -12.98
CA ARG A 21 5.19 5.38 -12.54
C ARG A 21 4.96 6.70 -13.30
N LYS A 22 4.07 6.75 -14.31
CA LYS A 22 3.91 7.94 -15.20
C LYS A 22 2.87 8.99 -14.77
N ILE A 23 2.17 8.83 -13.65
CA ILE A 23 1.06 9.73 -13.25
C ILE A 23 1.48 10.59 -12.03
N THR A 24 0.78 11.71 -11.75
CA THR A 24 1.03 12.59 -10.59
C THR A 24 1.06 11.80 -9.27
N ALA A 25 2.13 11.96 -8.48
CA ALA A 25 2.41 11.21 -7.25
C ALA A 25 1.18 10.98 -6.33
N GLN A 26 0.43 12.03 -5.99
CA GLN A 26 -0.77 11.92 -5.14
C GLN A 26 -1.90 11.09 -5.79
N ARG A 27 -2.17 11.28 -7.08
CA ARG A 27 -3.21 10.54 -7.81
C ARG A 27 -2.80 9.09 -8.06
N VAL A 28 -1.52 8.83 -8.34
CA VAL A 28 -0.95 7.48 -8.38
C VAL A 28 -1.16 6.79 -7.05
N HIS A 29 -0.87 7.49 -5.95
CA HIS A 29 -0.98 6.92 -4.61
C HIS A 29 -2.42 6.60 -4.21
N PHE A 30 -3.36 7.48 -4.53
CA PHE A 30 -4.78 7.20 -4.38
C PHE A 30 -5.20 5.96 -5.18
N LEU A 31 -4.93 5.95 -6.50
CA LEU A 31 -5.33 4.86 -7.39
C LEU A 31 -4.68 3.53 -7.01
N SER A 32 -3.41 3.55 -6.60
CA SER A 32 -2.68 2.35 -6.19
C SER A 32 -3.23 1.77 -4.90
N LEU A 33 -3.59 2.59 -3.91
CA LEU A 33 -4.22 2.14 -2.68
C LEU A 33 -5.62 1.59 -2.92
N ILE A 34 -6.45 2.24 -3.73
CA ILE A 34 -7.77 1.72 -4.09
C ILE A 34 -7.64 0.37 -4.81
N LEU A 35 -6.72 0.27 -5.77
CA LEU A 35 -6.47 -0.96 -6.51
C LEU A 35 -5.95 -2.07 -5.58
N GLY A 36 -5.02 -1.77 -4.67
CA GLY A 36 -4.54 -2.73 -3.66
C GLY A 36 -5.63 -3.18 -2.69
N GLY A 37 -6.51 -2.27 -2.25
CA GLY A 37 -7.65 -2.58 -1.39
C GLY A 37 -8.67 -3.50 -2.08
N LEU A 38 -9.02 -3.20 -3.34
CA LEU A 38 -9.89 -4.06 -4.16
C LEU A 38 -9.28 -5.43 -4.40
N CYS A 39 -7.96 -5.50 -4.67
CA CYS A 39 -7.23 -6.75 -4.82
C CYS A 39 -7.30 -7.60 -3.54
N LEU A 40 -7.10 -7.00 -2.35
CA LEU A 40 -7.26 -7.71 -1.08
C LEU A 40 -8.70 -8.19 -0.87
N ILE A 41 -9.70 -7.36 -1.13
CA ILE A 41 -11.11 -7.73 -0.96
C ILE A 41 -11.50 -8.89 -1.90
N SER A 42 -10.96 -8.92 -3.11
CA SER A 42 -11.21 -9.99 -4.08
C SER A 42 -10.51 -11.31 -3.75
N LEU A 43 -9.48 -11.29 -2.90
CA LEU A 43 -8.61 -12.42 -2.62
C LEU A 43 -9.33 -13.67 -2.05
N PRO A 44 -10.23 -13.56 -1.04
CA PRO A 44 -10.98 -14.71 -0.53
C PRO A 44 -12.01 -15.27 -1.53
N MET A 45 -12.39 -14.53 -2.58
CA MET A 45 -13.32 -15.00 -3.61
C MET A 45 -12.63 -15.83 -4.70
N ILE A 46 -11.29 -15.86 -4.73
CA ILE A 46 -10.50 -16.51 -5.77
C ILE A 46 -10.18 -17.95 -5.36
N ASN A 47 -10.79 -18.91 -6.06
CA ASN A 47 -10.56 -20.34 -5.86
C ASN A 47 -9.53 -20.93 -6.85
N HIS A 48 -9.15 -20.19 -7.89
CA HIS A 48 -8.20 -20.63 -8.90
C HIS A 48 -6.83 -19.97 -8.73
N GLU A 49 -5.78 -20.78 -8.61
CA GLU A 49 -4.39 -20.32 -8.42
C GLU A 49 -3.92 -19.34 -9.51
N ALA A 50 -4.37 -19.53 -10.75
CA ALA A 50 -4.04 -18.64 -11.88
C ALA A 50 -4.63 -17.23 -11.75
N LEU A 51 -5.72 -17.05 -10.98
CA LEU A 51 -6.35 -15.75 -10.76
C LEU A 51 -5.68 -14.97 -9.62
N LEU A 52 -4.85 -15.61 -8.78
CA LEU A 52 -4.10 -14.96 -7.69
C LEU A 52 -3.01 -14.00 -8.18
N PHE A 53 -2.60 -14.13 -9.44
CA PHE A 53 -1.62 -13.26 -10.08
C PHE A 53 -2.09 -11.80 -10.11
N ILE A 54 -3.39 -11.59 -10.37
CA ILE A 54 -4.01 -10.28 -10.48
C ILE A 54 -3.91 -9.51 -9.15
N PRO A 55 -4.37 -10.06 -8.00
CA PRO A 55 -4.27 -9.35 -6.74
C PRO A 55 -2.82 -9.19 -6.24
N ILE A 56 -1.92 -10.14 -6.51
CA ILE A 56 -0.49 -10.02 -6.14
C ILE A 56 0.15 -8.82 -6.85
N ILE A 57 -0.10 -8.65 -8.15
CA ILE A 57 0.44 -7.52 -8.89
C ILE A 57 -0.16 -6.20 -8.38
N GLY A 58 -1.47 -6.17 -8.13
CA GLY A 58 -2.13 -4.98 -7.60
C GLY A 58 -1.64 -4.58 -6.21
N LEU A 59 -1.43 -5.55 -5.32
CA LEU A 59 -0.79 -5.35 -4.01
C LEU A 59 0.65 -4.83 -4.15
N GLY A 60 1.43 -5.36 -5.09
CA GLY A 60 2.79 -4.88 -5.36
C GLY A 60 2.83 -3.41 -5.78
N ILE A 61 1.88 -2.98 -6.62
CA ILE A 61 1.73 -1.58 -7.03
C ILE A 61 1.36 -0.69 -5.83
N ALA A 62 0.40 -1.13 -5.01
CA ALA A 62 0.00 -0.41 -3.79
C ALA A 62 1.17 -0.26 -2.81
N TRP A 63 1.93 -1.34 -2.59
CA TRP A 63 3.07 -1.36 -1.68
C TRP A 63 4.23 -0.48 -2.14
N ALA A 64 4.60 -0.54 -3.42
CA ALA A 64 5.62 0.34 -3.99
C ALA A 64 5.25 1.83 -3.80
N SER A 65 3.97 2.15 -3.93
CA SER A 65 3.47 3.50 -3.71
C SER A 65 3.49 3.90 -2.23
N MET A 66 3.15 3.02 -1.29
CA MET A 66 3.26 3.29 0.15
C MET A 66 4.69 3.61 0.60
N MET A 67 5.70 2.94 0.02
CA MET A 67 7.10 3.18 0.36
C MET A 67 7.70 4.43 -0.30
N GLY A 68 7.30 4.76 -1.54
CA GLY A 68 7.93 5.85 -2.29
C GLY A 68 7.24 7.21 -2.14
N THR A 69 5.91 7.21 -2.22
CA THR A 69 5.14 8.45 -2.40
C THR A 69 5.08 9.38 -1.18
N PRO A 70 4.85 8.91 0.06
CA PRO A 70 4.80 9.80 1.23
C PRO A 70 6.15 10.48 1.51
N TYR A 71 7.26 9.75 1.34
CA TYR A 71 8.60 10.33 1.44
C TYR A 71 8.83 11.42 0.39
N ALA A 72 8.44 11.17 -0.86
CA ALA A 72 8.57 12.16 -1.94
C ALA A 72 7.68 13.39 -1.71
N MET A 73 6.47 13.20 -1.20
CA MET A 73 5.55 14.30 -0.86
C MET A 73 6.09 15.17 0.28
N LEU A 74 6.75 14.57 1.28
CA LEU A 74 7.33 15.31 2.40
C LEU A 74 8.68 15.96 2.04
N ALA A 75 9.53 15.27 1.27
CA ALA A 75 10.84 15.77 0.84
C ALA A 75 10.77 17.15 0.18
N GLY A 76 9.73 17.42 -0.60
CA GLY A 76 9.51 18.71 -1.26
C GLY A 76 9.24 19.88 -0.32
N SER A 77 8.95 19.62 0.96
CA SER A 77 8.62 20.64 1.97
C SER A 77 9.69 20.80 3.06
N ILE A 78 10.77 20.00 3.05
CA ILE A 78 11.78 19.97 4.10
C ILE A 78 13.03 20.80 3.71
N PRO A 79 13.58 21.64 4.61
CA PRO A 79 14.86 22.31 4.40
C PRO A 79 16.01 21.31 4.22
N LYS A 80 16.82 21.48 3.16
CA LYS A 80 17.90 20.53 2.79
C LYS A 80 18.85 20.19 3.95
N ALA A 81 19.16 21.17 4.81
CA ALA A 81 20.05 21.01 5.96
C ALA A 81 19.53 20.05 7.04
N GLN A 82 18.22 19.82 7.12
CA GLN A 82 17.59 18.99 8.17
C GLN A 82 16.85 17.78 7.61
N THR A 83 17.09 17.43 6.34
CA THR A 83 16.43 16.30 5.65
C THR A 83 16.51 15.01 6.47
N GLY A 84 17.69 14.70 7.04
CA GLY A 84 17.87 13.48 7.84
C GLY A 84 16.99 13.43 9.09
N ILE A 85 16.81 14.55 9.80
CA ILE A 85 16.01 14.62 11.03
C ILE A 85 14.52 14.44 10.71
N PHE A 86 14.00 15.17 9.72
CA PHE A 86 12.60 15.05 9.31
C PHE A 86 12.27 13.70 8.69
N MET A 87 13.19 13.10 7.93
CA MET A 87 13.02 11.74 7.41
C MET A 87 13.01 10.69 8.53
N GLY A 88 13.85 10.86 9.56
CA GLY A 88 13.83 10.01 10.76
C GLY A 88 12.52 10.11 11.53
N ILE A 89 11.97 11.32 11.68
CA ILE A 89 10.66 11.53 12.32
C ILE A 89 9.54 10.85 11.52
N LEU A 90 9.54 10.97 10.18
CA LEU A 90 8.57 10.28 9.33
C LEU A 90 8.63 8.75 9.54
N ASN A 91 9.83 8.16 9.59
CA ASN A 91 10.00 6.73 9.87
C ASN A 91 9.40 6.34 11.22
N MET A 92 9.60 7.17 12.26
CA MET A 92 8.99 6.92 13.56
C MET A 92 7.45 6.94 13.48
N PHE A 93 6.86 7.85 12.71
CA PHE A 93 5.41 7.88 12.48
C PHE A 93 4.88 6.66 11.71
N ILE A 94 5.70 5.97 10.92
CA ILE A 94 5.30 4.75 10.21
C ILE A 94 5.47 3.52 11.13
N VAL A 95 6.55 3.46 11.89
CA VAL A 95 6.88 2.30 12.73
C VAL A 95 6.01 2.26 13.99
N MET A 96 5.73 3.38 14.64
CA MET A 96 4.89 3.42 15.84
C MET A 96 3.49 2.78 15.65
N PRO A 97 2.69 3.16 14.63
CA PRO A 97 1.39 2.54 14.41
C PRO A 97 1.52 1.08 13.98
N MET A 98 2.58 0.71 13.25
CA MET A 98 2.85 -0.69 12.88
C MET A 98 3.11 -1.56 14.11
N LEU A 99 3.90 -1.08 15.07
CA LEU A 99 4.14 -1.81 16.33
C LEU A 99 2.85 -1.93 17.15
N LEU A 100 2.05 -0.86 17.22
CA LEU A 100 0.77 -0.88 17.92
C LEU A 100 -0.20 -1.88 17.29
N GLU A 101 -0.27 -1.89 15.96
CA GLU A 101 -1.07 -2.84 15.18
C GLU A 101 -0.61 -4.27 15.43
N THR A 102 0.68 -4.58 15.31
CA THR A 102 1.21 -5.94 15.50
C THR A 102 0.87 -6.52 16.89
N ILE A 103 0.90 -5.70 17.94
CA ILE A 103 0.58 -6.14 19.31
C ILE A 103 -0.95 -6.30 19.49
N THR A 104 -1.74 -5.39 18.93
CA THR A 104 -3.19 -5.33 19.14
C THR A 104 -3.97 -6.24 18.18
N PHE A 105 -3.42 -6.50 16.99
CA PHE A 105 -4.07 -7.26 15.92
C PHE A 105 -4.40 -8.69 16.34
N LYS A 106 -3.60 -9.30 17.22
CA LYS A 106 -3.91 -10.62 17.80
C LYS A 106 -5.27 -10.65 18.51
N TYR A 107 -5.60 -9.59 19.24
CA TYR A 107 -6.88 -9.47 19.95
C TYR A 107 -8.02 -9.14 18.98
N ILE A 108 -7.77 -8.23 18.04
CA ILE A 108 -8.73 -7.89 16.98
C ILE A 108 -9.08 -9.15 16.17
N TYR A 109 -8.08 -9.91 15.73
CA TYR A 109 -8.24 -11.17 14.99
C TYR A 109 -9.09 -12.20 15.74
N LYS A 110 -8.88 -12.32 17.06
CA LYS A 110 -9.59 -13.26 17.93
C LYS A 110 -11.04 -12.85 18.20
N TYR A 111 -11.26 -11.59 18.59
CA TYR A 111 -12.55 -11.13 19.11
C TYR A 111 -13.43 -10.47 18.05
N LEU A 112 -12.85 -9.74 17.10
CA LEU A 112 -13.59 -8.97 16.10
C LEU A 112 -13.76 -9.73 14.79
N LEU A 113 -12.76 -10.53 14.38
CA LEU A 113 -12.76 -11.24 13.10
C LEU A 113 -13.11 -12.73 13.19
N GLY A 114 -13.34 -13.24 14.41
CA GLY A 114 -13.79 -14.62 14.63
C GLY A 114 -12.76 -15.69 14.24
N HIS A 115 -11.46 -15.36 14.30
CA HIS A 115 -10.36 -16.26 13.90
C HIS A 115 -10.40 -16.72 12.43
N ASN A 116 -11.18 -16.06 11.57
CA ASN A 116 -11.23 -16.39 10.15
C ASN A 116 -10.24 -15.53 9.35
N PRO A 117 -9.25 -16.12 8.66
CA PRO A 117 -8.28 -15.38 7.85
C PRO A 117 -8.93 -14.60 6.69
N GLU A 118 -10.07 -15.06 6.15
CA GLU A 118 -10.79 -14.35 5.09
C GLU A 118 -11.27 -12.98 5.57
N ASN A 119 -11.84 -12.92 6.78
CA ASN A 119 -12.29 -11.67 7.39
C ASN A 119 -11.11 -10.72 7.61
N ALA A 120 -9.93 -11.22 7.97
CA ALA A 120 -8.73 -10.41 8.17
C ALA A 120 -8.26 -9.74 6.88
N ILE A 121 -8.32 -10.47 5.78
CA ILE A 121 -7.96 -9.97 4.45
C ILE A 121 -8.97 -8.91 3.99
N LEU A 122 -10.28 -9.16 4.18
CA LEU A 122 -11.33 -8.19 3.89
C LEU A 122 -11.16 -6.90 4.70
N PHE A 123 -10.87 -7.03 6.00
CA PHE A 123 -10.65 -5.90 6.91
C PHE A 123 -9.42 -5.08 6.49
N ALA A 124 -8.31 -5.74 6.14
CA ALA A 124 -7.12 -5.08 5.63
C ALA A 124 -7.41 -4.34 4.30
N GLY A 125 -8.14 -4.98 3.37
CA GLY A 125 -8.52 -4.36 2.11
C GLY A 125 -9.40 -3.12 2.28
N ALA A 126 -10.35 -3.17 3.21
CA ALA A 126 -11.19 -2.02 3.55
C ALA A 126 -10.38 -0.87 4.16
N LEU A 127 -9.47 -1.15 5.10
CA LEU A 127 -8.60 -0.13 5.70
C LEU A 127 -7.68 0.55 4.67
N ILE A 128 -7.10 -0.23 3.74
CA ILE A 128 -6.27 0.32 2.66
C ILE A 128 -7.10 1.19 1.72
N ALA A 129 -8.33 0.78 1.38
CA ALA A 129 -9.22 1.58 0.55
C ALA A 129 -9.61 2.91 1.23
N ILE A 130 -9.93 2.86 2.54
CA ILE A 130 -10.18 4.07 3.35
C ILE A 130 -8.93 4.95 3.36
N GLY A 131 -7.75 4.39 3.59
CA GLY A 131 -6.47 5.11 3.54
C GLY A 131 -6.25 5.78 2.17
N GLY A 132 -6.59 5.10 1.08
CA GLY A 132 -6.64 5.68 -0.26
C GLY A 132 -7.50 6.93 -0.30
N ILE A 133 -8.76 6.83 0.12
CA ILE A 133 -9.67 7.99 0.17
C ILE A 133 -9.08 9.13 1.02
N MET A 134 -8.40 8.82 2.14
CA MET A 134 -7.73 9.82 2.97
C MET A 134 -6.62 10.59 2.24
N VAL A 135 -5.95 9.99 1.25
CA VAL A 135 -4.92 10.68 0.42
C VAL A 135 -5.51 11.87 -0.35
N LEU A 136 -6.80 11.84 -0.69
CA LEU A 136 -7.46 12.96 -1.37
C LEU A 136 -7.55 14.22 -0.48
N PHE A 137 -7.53 14.07 0.84
CA PHE A 137 -7.57 15.17 1.80
C PHE A 137 -6.20 15.81 2.05
N ILE A 138 -5.12 15.23 1.51
CA ILE A 138 -3.78 15.82 1.61
C ILE A 138 -3.75 17.10 0.78
N LYS A 139 -3.69 18.24 1.47
CA LYS A 139 -3.53 19.56 0.84
C LYS A 139 -2.17 19.63 0.18
N LYS A 140 -2.16 19.63 -1.15
CA LYS A 140 -0.96 19.90 -1.93
C LYS A 140 -0.58 21.36 -1.71
N LYS A 141 0.52 21.63 -1.00
CA LYS A 141 1.16 22.95 -1.10
C LYS A 141 1.70 23.02 -2.52
N SER A 142 1.05 23.80 -3.39
CA SER A 142 1.66 24.23 -4.63
C SER A 142 2.97 24.89 -4.25
N VAL A 143 4.09 24.24 -4.53
CA VAL A 143 5.34 24.95 -4.68
C VAL A 143 5.10 25.86 -5.88
N GLU A 144 4.79 27.13 -5.60
CA GLU A 144 4.85 28.19 -6.61
C GLU A 144 6.24 28.10 -7.23
N LEU A 145 6.29 27.57 -8.45
CA LEU A 145 7.38 27.80 -9.37
C LEU A 145 7.09 29.17 -9.98
N GLY A 146 7.75 30.21 -9.46
CA GLY A 146 7.66 31.57 -9.98
C GLY A 146 7.76 32.60 -8.87
#